data_AF-A0A6G3X4D1-F1
#
_entry.id   AF-A0A6G3X4D1-F1
#
_cell.length_a   1.000
_cell.length_b   1.000
_cell.length_c   1.000
_cell.angle_alpha   90.00
_cell.angle_beta   90.00
_cell.angle_gamma   90.00
#
_symmetry.space_group_name_H-M   'P 1'
#
loop_
_entity.id
_entity.type
_entity.pdbx_description
1 polymer ?
#
loop_
_entity_poly.entity_id
_entity_poly.type
_entity_poly.pdbx_seq_one_letter_code
_entity_poly.pdbx_strand_id
1 'polypeptide(L)' 'AVNFVDGLDGLAAGMVCIASAAFFLYAYRLWMGYGIEAAAPATLFAAILMGMCLGFLPHNMHPARIFMGDSG' A
#
# COMPACT_ATOMS: atom_id res chain seq x y z
N ALA A 1 -9.23 -7.53 -10.55
CA ALA A 1 -9.19 -6.32 -11.40
C ALA A 1 -7.92 -5.47 -11.20
N VAL A 2 -6.88 -6.01 -10.54
CA VAL A 2 -5.55 -5.34 -10.43
C VAL A 2 -4.66 -5.72 -11.61
N ASN A 3 -4.79 -6.96 -12.09
CA ASN A 3 -3.99 -7.57 -13.16
C ASN A 3 -4.11 -6.85 -14.54
N PHE A 4 -5.17 -6.06 -14.80
CA PHE A 4 -5.32 -5.30 -16.07
C PHE A 4 -4.62 -3.92 -16.05
N VAL A 5 -4.27 -3.40 -14.87
CA VAL A 5 -3.55 -2.12 -14.69
C VAL A 5 -2.03 -2.33 -14.67
N ASP A 6 -1.58 -3.58 -14.53
CA ASP A 6 -0.18 -3.99 -14.38
C ASP A 6 0.63 -3.94 -15.70
N GLY A 7 0.04 -3.46 -16.79
CA GLY A 7 0.72 -3.26 -18.09
C GLY A 7 1.55 -1.98 -18.19
N LEU A 8 1.56 -1.13 -17.17
CA LEU A 8 2.30 0.13 -17.09
C LEU A 8 3.15 0.14 -15.81
N ASP A 9 4.45 -0.10 -15.97
CA ASP A 9 5.45 -0.10 -14.90
C ASP A 9 5.26 1.09 -13.93
N GLY A 10 5.16 0.77 -12.63
CA GLY A 10 5.03 1.73 -11.54
C GLY A 10 3.61 2.17 -11.19
N LEU A 11 2.62 1.94 -12.06
CA LEU A 11 1.26 2.46 -11.86
C LEU A 11 0.44 1.60 -10.88
N ALA A 12 0.56 0.28 -10.97
CA ALA A 12 -0.07 -0.65 -10.03
C ALA A 12 0.48 -0.47 -8.60
N ALA A 13 1.81 -0.47 -8.45
CA ALA A 13 2.48 -0.25 -7.17
C ALA A 13 2.14 1.12 -6.55
N GLY A 14 2.05 2.18 -7.37
CA GLY A 14 1.62 3.50 -6.92
C GLY A 14 0.18 3.52 -6.41
N MET A 15 -0.77 2.87 -7.12
CA MET A 15 -2.16 2.77 -6.67
C MET A 15 -2.29 1.99 -5.36
N VAL A 16 -1.56 0.89 -5.20
CA VAL A 16 -1.56 0.11 -3.95
C VAL A 16 -0.95 0.93 -2.80
N CYS A 17 0.08 1.72 -3.07
CA CYS A 17 0.64 2.65 -2.08
C CYS A 17 -0.37 3.72 -1.64
N ILE A 18 -1.12 4.29 -2.56
CA ILE A 18 -2.16 5.30 -2.24
C ILE A 18 -3.31 4.65 -1.46
N ALA A 19 -3.76 3.46 -1.88
CA ALA A 19 -4.82 2.73 -1.19
C ALA A 19 -4.42 2.35 0.24
N SER A 20 -3.21 1.80 0.43
CA SER A 20 -2.68 1.47 1.76
C SER A 20 -2.52 2.69 2.66
N ALA A 21 -2.09 3.84 2.12
CA ALA A 21 -2.04 5.09 2.87
C ALA A 21 -3.44 5.56 3.33
N ALA A 22 -4.46 5.46 2.48
CA ALA A 22 -5.84 5.78 2.84
C ALA A 22 -6.38 4.87 3.94
N PHE A 23 -6.10 3.55 3.85
CA PHE A 23 -6.46 2.58 4.88
C PHE A 23 -5.74 2.83 6.21
N PHE A 24 -4.44 3.16 6.16
CA PHE A 24 -3.67 3.53 7.36
C PHE A 24 -4.27 4.75 8.03
N LEU A 25 -4.58 5.80 7.27
CA LEU A 25 -5.16 7.03 7.81
C LEU A 25 -6.53 6.76 8.47
N TYR A 26 -7.37 5.93 7.83
CA TYR A 26 -8.68 5.56 8.37
C TYR A 26 -8.57 4.74 9.66
N ALA A 27 -7.75 3.68 9.66
CA ALA A 27 -7.54 2.84 10.83
C ALA A 27 -6.93 3.64 12.01
N TYR A 28 -5.96 4.51 11.72
CA TYR A 28 -5.37 5.41 12.69
C TYR A 28 -6.40 6.38 13.29
N ARG A 29 -7.31 6.91 12.47
CA ARG A 29 -8.41 7.78 12.95
C ARG A 29 -9.40 7.02 13.83
N LEU A 30 -9.68 5.75 13.56
CA LEU A 30 -10.50 4.93 14.47
C LEU A 30 -9.80 4.70 15.80
N TRP A 31 -8.50 4.42 15.77
CA TRP A 31 -7.73 4.14 16.97
C TRP A 31 -7.57 5.39 17.87
N MET A 32 -7.06 6.49 17.33
CA MET A 32 -6.84 7.72 18.11
C MET A 32 -8.10 8.58 18.30
N GLY A 33 -9.01 8.60 17.31
CA GLY A 33 -10.19 9.48 17.35
C GLY A 33 -11.37 8.90 18.12
N TYR A 34 -11.57 7.58 18.03
CA TYR A 34 -12.70 6.89 18.68
C TYR A 34 -12.27 5.95 19.83
N GLY A 35 -10.96 5.83 20.11
CA GLY A 35 -10.45 5.00 21.19
C GLY A 35 -10.64 3.49 20.98
N ILE A 36 -10.85 3.05 19.74
CA ILE A 36 -11.09 1.65 19.42
C ILE A 36 -9.75 0.91 19.40
N GLU A 37 -9.39 0.25 20.49
CA GLU A 37 -8.13 -0.52 20.59
C GLU A 37 -8.06 -1.69 19.60
N ALA A 38 -9.22 -2.24 19.20
CA ALA A 38 -9.29 -3.26 18.15
C ALA A 38 -8.78 -2.76 16.78
N ALA A 39 -8.69 -1.44 16.58
CA ALA A 39 -8.14 -0.85 15.35
C ALA A 39 -6.59 -0.76 15.36
N ALA A 40 -5.93 -0.97 16.51
CA ALA A 40 -4.47 -0.97 16.61
C ALA A 40 -3.78 -2.00 15.69
N PRO A 41 -4.17 -3.30 15.67
CA PRO A 41 -3.57 -4.27 14.75
C PRO A 41 -3.84 -3.93 13.28
N ALA A 42 -5.05 -3.45 12.94
CA ALA A 42 -5.38 -3.04 11.58
C ALA A 42 -4.51 -1.85 11.11
N THR A 43 -4.27 -0.89 12.01
CA THR A 43 -3.39 0.27 11.74
C THR A 43 -1.95 -0.18 11.50
N LEU A 44 -1.45 -1.13 12.30
CA LEU A 44 -0.10 -1.67 12.14
C LEU A 44 0.07 -2.40 10.80
N PHE A 45 -0.88 -3.27 10.43
CA PHE A 45 -0.85 -3.97 9.14
C PHE A 45 -0.89 -3.00 7.95
N ALA A 46 -1.74 -1.97 8.01
CA ALA A 46 -1.79 -0.94 6.97
C ALA A 46 -0.48 -0.15 6.87
N ALA A 47 0.18 0.15 8.00
CA ALA A 47 1.48 0.81 8.02
C ALA A 47 2.59 -0.05 7.38
N ILE A 48 2.61 -1.36 7.67
CA ILE A 48 3.57 -2.30 7.11
C ILE A 48 3.38 -2.39 5.59
N LEU A 49 2.14 -2.56 5.12
CA LEU A 49 1.83 -2.60 3.68
C LEU A 49 2.23 -1.31 2.97
N MET A 50 1.92 -0.15 3.57
CA MET A 50 2.34 1.15 3.05
C MET A 50 3.88 1.25 2.97
N GLY A 51 4.60 0.80 3.99
CA GLY A 51 6.06 0.77 4.01
C GLY A 51 6.66 -0.16 2.94
N MET A 52 6.06 -1.33 2.74
CA MET A 52 6.46 -2.27 1.67
C MET A 52 6.24 -1.65 0.30
N CYS A 53 5.08 -1.03 0.06
CA CYS A 53 4.78 -0.33 -1.19
C CYS A 53 5.72 0.85 -1.42
N LEU A 54 6.01 1.67 -0.41
CA LEU A 54 6.95 2.80 -0.50
C LEU A 54 8.39 2.36 -0.76
N GLY A 55 8.84 1.25 -0.16
CA GLY A 55 10.16 0.69 -0.42
C GLY A 55 10.29 0.06 -1.81
N PHE A 56 9.19 -0.48 -2.33
CA PHE A 56 9.13 -1.09 -3.66
C PHE A 56 8.95 -0.06 -4.79
N LEU A 57 8.22 1.03 -4.54
CA LEU A 57 7.93 2.08 -5.52
C LEU A 57 9.16 2.64 -6.26
N PRO A 58 10.29 3.01 -5.61
CA PRO A 58 11.47 3.51 -6.32
C PRO A 58 12.16 2.44 -7.17
N HIS A 59 11.95 1.14 -6.88
CA HIS A 59 12.47 0.02 -7.66
C HIS A 59 11.57 -0.34 -8.86
N ASN A 60 10.30 0.11 -8.83
CA ASN A 60 9.28 -0.09 -9.85
C ASN A 60 9.08 1.18 -10.73
N MET A 61 9.70 2.31 -10.40
CA MET A 61 9.67 3.53 -11.24
C MET A 61 10.56 3.37 -12.48
N HIS A 62 10.12 3.90 -13.63
CA HIS A 62 10.82 3.73 -14.90
C HIS A 62 12.25 4.33 -14.87
N PRO A 63 13.29 3.60 -15.33
CA PRO A 63 13.25 2.23 -15.88
C PRO A 63 13.15 1.17 -14.76
N ALA A 64 12.08 0.37 -14.79
CA ALA A 64 11.76 -0.59 -13.73
C ALA A 64 12.84 -1.67 -13.61
N ARG A 65 13.27 -1.96 -12.37
CA ARG A 65 14.30 -2.96 -12.06
C ARG A 65 13.74 -4.26 -11.49
N ILE A 66 12.52 -4.23 -10.93
CA ILE A 66 11.85 -5.38 -10.32
C ILE A 66 10.37 -5.35 -10.72
N PHE A 67 9.92 -6.38 -11.45
CA PHE A 67 8.51 -6.56 -11.82
C PHE A 67 7.75 -7.24 -10.70
N MET A 68 6.54 -6.75 -10.41
CA MET A 68 5.72 -7.21 -9.29
C MET A 68 5.17 -8.64 -9.53
N GLY A 69 4.95 -9.02 -10.79
CA GLY A 69 4.51 -10.36 -11.20
C GLY A 69 3.12 -10.74 -10.65
N ASP A 70 2.59 -11.91 -11.03
CA ASP A 70 1.27 -12.41 -10.56
C ASP A 70 1.16 -12.64 -9.03
N SER A 71 2.26 -12.43 -8.28
CA SER A 71 2.29 -12.55 -6.82
C SER A 71 2.00 -11.23 -6.09
N GLY A 72 1.89 -10.11 -6.82
CA GLY A 72 1.60 -8.77 -6.31
C GLY A 72 0.17 -8.53 -5.86
#